data_AF-A0A7T8H3T6-F1
#
_entry.id   AF-A0A7T8H3T6-F1
#
_cell.length_a   1.000
_cell.length_b   1.000
_cell.length_c   1.000
_cell.angle_alpha   90.00
_cell.angle_beta   90.00
_cell.angle_gamma   90.00
#
_symmetry.space_group_name_H-M   'P 1'
#
loop_
_entity.id
_entity.type
_entity.pdbx_description
1 polymer ?
#
loop_
_entity_poly.entity_id
_entity_poly.type
_entity_poly.pdbx_seq_one_letter_code
_entity_poly.pdbx_strand_id
1 'polypeptide(L)'
;GVFPIPDYLNKKAVSLLCHMLQTDPMKRATVDEIRKHDWFIKDIPGYLFPEDDADSAVCDEEAVEEACKKFGVDASEIHAVLNSEDLQNPLYIAYRLIVDNKKLAEKFMDEEVSKLKYVKLGLI
;
A
#
# COMPACT_ATOMS: atom_id res chain seq x y z
N GLY A 1 1.20 -27.94 8.46
CA GLY A 1 1.52 -28.89 7.38
C GLY A 1 3.02 -29.08 7.35
N VAL A 2 3.52 -30.19 6.84
CA VAL A 2 4.98 -30.44 6.77
C VAL A 2 5.41 -30.30 5.32
N PHE A 3 6.36 -29.39 5.06
CA PHE A 3 6.94 -29.17 3.73
C PHE A 3 8.47 -29.32 3.81
N PRO A 4 9.12 -29.90 2.79
CA PRO A 4 10.57 -30.02 2.76
C PRO A 4 11.21 -28.64 2.56
N ILE A 5 12.26 -28.34 3.33
CA ILE A 5 13.04 -27.11 3.24
C ILE A 5 14.40 -27.44 2.63
N PRO A 6 14.74 -26.92 1.44
CA PRO A 6 16.05 -27.12 0.85
C PRO A 6 17.15 -26.39 1.62
N ASP A 7 18.35 -26.97 1.68
CA ASP A 7 19.49 -26.42 2.45
C ASP A 7 20.05 -25.10 1.89
N TYR A 8 19.80 -24.81 0.61
CA TYR A 8 20.23 -23.56 -0.02
C TYR A 8 19.35 -22.36 0.35
N LEU A 9 18.24 -22.56 1.06
CA LEU A 9 17.30 -21.49 1.36
C LEU A 9 17.77 -20.66 2.56
N ASN A 10 17.69 -19.33 2.43
CA ASN A 10 18.05 -18.41 3.50
C ASN A 10 17.18 -18.66 4.75
N LYS A 11 17.80 -18.81 5.91
CA LYS A 11 17.12 -19.05 7.20
C LYS A 11 16.04 -17.99 7.52
N LYS A 12 16.26 -16.73 7.16
CA LYS A 12 15.25 -15.67 7.34
C LYS A 12 14.05 -15.89 6.40
N ALA A 13 14.28 -16.30 5.15
CA ALA A 13 13.20 -16.63 4.22
C ALA A 13 12.39 -17.84 4.72
N VAL A 14 13.08 -18.89 5.19
CA VAL A 14 12.46 -20.07 5.79
C VAL A 14 11.58 -19.68 6.97
N SER A 15 12.08 -18.82 7.86
CA SER A 15 11.32 -18.32 9.02
C SER A 15 10.00 -17.67 8.60
N LEU A 16 10.04 -16.78 7.60
CA LEU A 16 8.84 -16.13 7.06
C LEU A 16 7.88 -17.15 6.45
N LEU A 17 8.38 -18.09 5.63
CA LEU A 17 7.56 -19.13 5.00
C LEU A 17 6.87 -20.02 6.05
N CYS A 18 7.60 -20.45 7.08
CA CYS A 18 7.03 -21.21 8.19
C CYS A 18 5.93 -20.43 8.92
N HIS A 19 6.08 -19.12 9.06
CA HIS A 19 5.06 -18.28 9.70
C HIS A 19 3.81 -18.11 8.81
N MET A 20 3.99 -17.97 7.49
CA MET A 20 2.89 -17.85 6.52
C MET A 20 2.14 -19.17 6.26
N LEU A 21 2.84 -20.30 6.30
CA LEU A 21 2.28 -21.62 5.96
C LEU A 21 1.75 -22.39 7.18
N GLN A 22 1.39 -21.66 8.25
CA GLN A 22 0.75 -22.25 9.42
C GLN A 22 -0.63 -22.82 9.07
N THR A 23 -0.87 -24.05 9.52
CA THR A 23 -2.16 -24.74 9.35
C THR A 23 -3.26 -24.14 10.20
N ASP A 24 -2.92 -23.58 11.35
CA ASP A 24 -3.84 -22.88 12.23
C ASP A 24 -3.95 -21.42 11.77
N PRO A 25 -5.14 -20.95 11.32
CA PRO A 25 -5.32 -19.56 10.88
C PRO A 25 -5.01 -18.54 11.97
N MET A 26 -5.26 -18.86 13.24
CA MET A 26 -5.01 -17.94 14.36
C MET A 26 -3.52 -17.76 14.66
N LYS A 27 -2.67 -18.65 14.14
CA LYS A 27 -1.20 -18.60 14.27
C LYS A 27 -0.50 -18.23 12.97
N ARG A 28 -1.27 -18.02 11.89
CA ARG A 28 -0.72 -17.69 10.58
C ARG A 28 -0.29 -16.22 10.56
N ALA A 29 0.86 -15.96 9.94
CA ALA A 29 1.36 -14.61 9.75
C ALA A 29 0.31 -13.70 9.13
N THR A 30 0.08 -12.56 9.78
CA THR A 30 -0.70 -11.44 9.27
C THR A 30 0.10 -10.63 8.25
N VAL A 31 -0.57 -9.81 7.45
CA VAL A 31 0.10 -8.92 6.49
C VAL A 31 1.07 -7.97 7.19
N ASP A 32 0.71 -7.45 8.37
CA ASP A 32 1.58 -6.54 9.12
C ASP A 32 2.84 -7.22 9.66
N GLU A 33 2.73 -8.48 10.09
CA GLU A 33 3.91 -9.27 10.49
C GLU A 33 4.83 -9.56 9.31
N ILE A 34 4.26 -9.82 8.12
CA ILE A 34 5.04 -10.00 6.88
C ILE A 34 5.76 -8.68 6.52
N ARG A 35 5.04 -7.55 6.55
CA ARG A 35 5.58 -6.21 6.25
C ARG A 35 6.74 -5.81 7.17
N LYS A 36 6.76 -6.31 8.41
CA LYS A 36 7.83 -6.02 9.40
C LYS A 36 8.98 -7.02 9.38
N HIS A 37 8.88 -8.10 8.60
CA HIS A 37 9.87 -9.17 8.64
C HIS A 37 11.17 -8.77 7.90
N ASP A 38 12.32 -8.94 8.55
CA ASP A 38 13.66 -8.62 8.03
C ASP A 38 13.95 -9.07 6.59
N TRP A 39 13.51 -10.27 6.24
CA TRP A 39 13.73 -10.80 4.89
C TRP A 39 12.87 -10.08 3.85
N PHE A 40 11.67 -9.63 4.23
CA PHE A 40 10.72 -8.98 3.34
C PHE A 40 11.07 -7.51 3.11
N ILE A 41 11.50 -6.80 4.15
CA ILE A 41 11.86 -5.36 4.06
C ILE A 41 13.17 -5.10 3.30
N LYS A 42 13.96 -6.14 3.03
CA LYS A 42 15.25 -5.99 2.37
C LYS A 42 15.05 -5.67 0.89
N ASP A 43 15.67 -4.58 0.43
CA ASP A 43 15.65 -4.12 -0.97
C ASP A 43 14.22 -3.88 -1.51
N ILE A 44 13.29 -3.52 -0.61
CA ILE A 44 11.90 -3.22 -0.97
C ILE A 44 11.75 -1.76 -1.41
N PRO A 45 11.03 -1.48 -2.52
CA PRO A 45 10.73 -0.12 -2.92
C PRO A 45 9.83 0.59 -1.90
N GLY A 46 10.08 1.87 -1.64
CA GLY A 46 9.33 2.67 -0.67
C GLY A 46 7.89 2.94 -1.09
N TYR A 47 7.60 3.00 -2.40
CA TYR A 47 6.24 3.16 -2.91
C TYR A 47 5.32 1.97 -2.63
N LEU A 48 5.86 0.77 -2.34
CA LEU A 48 5.04 -0.44 -2.22
C LEU A 48 4.15 -0.44 -0.96
N PHE A 49 4.63 0.22 0.10
CA PHE A 49 3.92 0.40 1.36
C PHE A 49 4.12 1.85 1.83
N PRO A 50 3.39 2.81 1.24
CA PRO A 50 3.48 4.19 1.68
C PRO A 50 3.12 4.28 3.17
N GLU A 51 3.86 5.09 3.93
CA GLU A 51 3.44 5.42 5.29
C GLU A 51 2.04 6.06 5.22
N ASP A 52 1.20 5.68 6.18
CA ASP A 52 -0.09 6.33 6.38
C ASP A 52 0.20 7.76 6.86
N ASP A 53 0.45 8.65 5.90
CA ASP A 53 0.36 10.09 6.11
C ASP A 53 -1.13 10.38 6.37
N ALA A 54 -1.55 10.07 7.60
CA ALA A 54 -2.72 10.67 8.20
C ALA A 54 -2.51 12.18 8.06
N ASP A 55 -3.49 12.84 7.44
CA ASP A 55 -3.56 14.29 7.27
C ASP A 55 -2.80 14.87 6.07
N SER A 56 -3.18 14.43 4.86
CA SER A 56 -3.52 15.46 3.87
C SER A 56 -4.82 16.10 4.32
N ALA A 57 -4.74 17.13 5.17
CA ALA A 57 -5.88 17.94 5.62
C ALA A 57 -6.58 18.69 4.46
N VAL A 58 -6.11 18.49 3.22
CA VAL A 58 -6.65 19.05 1.99
C VAL A 58 -7.44 17.97 1.27
N CYS A 59 -8.72 18.24 1.05
CA CYS A 59 -9.58 17.43 0.19
C CYS A 59 -9.05 17.48 -1.24
N ASP A 60 -8.82 16.33 -1.87
CA ASP A 60 -8.43 16.25 -3.29
C ASP A 60 -9.68 16.44 -4.16
N GLU A 61 -9.87 17.67 -4.65
CA GLU A 61 -11.02 18.02 -5.50
C GLU A 61 -11.06 17.23 -6.81
N GLU A 62 -9.91 16.86 -7.38
CA GLU A 62 -9.85 16.06 -8.60
C GLU A 62 -10.29 14.61 -8.31
N ALA A 63 -9.94 14.05 -7.15
CA ALA A 63 -10.45 12.75 -6.73
C ALA A 63 -11.96 12.77 -6.47
N VAL A 64 -12.51 13.87 -5.96
CA VAL A 64 -13.96 14.06 -5.83
C VAL A 64 -14.63 14.08 -7.21
N GLU A 65 -14.11 14.87 -8.16
CA GLU A 65 -14.66 14.92 -9.52
C GLU A 65 -14.64 13.55 -10.21
N GLU A 66 -13.53 12.82 -10.07
CA GLU A 66 -13.39 11.48 -10.62
C GLU A 66 -14.40 10.49 -9.99
N ALA A 67 -14.59 10.55 -8.67
CA ALA A 67 -15.56 9.74 -7.96
C ALA A 67 -17.00 10.09 -8.39
N CYS A 68 -17.34 11.38 -8.49
CA CYS A 68 -18.64 11.85 -9.00
C CYS A 68 -18.93 11.29 -10.39
N LYS A 69 -17.96 11.37 -11.30
CA LYS A 69 -18.09 10.87 -12.67
C LYS A 69 -18.27 9.35 -12.73
N LYS A 70 -17.56 8.59 -11.88
CA LYS A 70 -17.63 7.12 -11.84
C LYS A 70 -18.93 6.60 -11.21
N PHE A 71 -19.46 7.30 -10.21
CA PHE A 71 -20.65 6.86 -9.48
C PHE A 71 -21.94 7.58 -9.93
N GLY A 72 -21.83 8.62 -10.76
CA GLY A 72 -22.97 9.40 -11.24
C GLY A 72 -23.64 10.23 -10.13
N VAL A 73 -22.86 10.68 -9.16
CA VAL A 73 -23.32 11.45 -7.98
C VAL A 73 -22.79 12.87 -8.02
N ASP A 74 -23.44 13.77 -7.28
CA ASP A 74 -22.99 15.15 -7.12
C ASP A 74 -21.85 15.27 -6.10
N ALA A 75 -20.98 16.27 -6.28
CA ALA A 75 -19.87 16.53 -5.37
C ALA A 75 -20.34 16.78 -3.93
N SER A 76 -21.52 17.37 -3.75
CA SER A 76 -22.12 17.61 -2.43
C SER A 76 -22.36 16.32 -1.65
N GLU A 77 -22.70 15.21 -2.32
CA GLU A 77 -22.91 13.92 -1.66
C GLU A 77 -21.59 13.33 -1.17
N ILE A 78 -20.53 13.43 -1.99
CA ILE A 78 -19.19 12.97 -1.60
C ILE A 78 -18.67 13.81 -0.44
N HIS A 79 -18.81 15.14 -0.50
CA HIS A 79 -18.42 16.01 0.61
C HIS A 79 -19.22 15.73 1.88
N ALA A 80 -20.51 15.41 1.78
CA ALA A 80 -21.30 15.02 2.94
C ALA A 80 -20.76 13.73 3.59
N VAL A 81 -20.37 12.75 2.76
CA VAL A 81 -19.77 11.50 3.23
C VAL A 81 -18.37 11.71 3.81
N LEU A 82 -17.54 12.59 3.23
CA LEU A 82 -16.21 12.92 3.78
C LEU A 82 -16.28 13.63 5.13
N ASN A 83 -17.34 14.42 5.36
CA ASN A 83 -17.61 15.04 6.65
C ASN A 83 -18.33 14.09 7.64
N SER A 84 -18.78 12.93 7.17
CA SER A 84 -19.36 11.89 8.03
C SER A 84 -18.26 10.98 8.56
N GLU A 85 -18.46 10.42 9.76
CA GLU A 85 -17.53 9.44 10.34
C GLU A 85 -17.73 8.00 9.81
N ASP A 86 -18.52 7.83 8.74
CA ASP A 86 -18.79 6.51 8.15
C ASP A 86 -17.72 6.08 7.15
N LEU A 87 -16.66 5.47 7.68
CA LEU A 87 -15.55 4.92 6.90
C LEU A 87 -15.95 3.72 6.02
N GLN A 88 -17.13 3.12 6.24
CA GLN A 88 -17.62 1.99 5.45
C GLN A 88 -18.49 2.43 4.27
N ASN A 89 -18.74 3.74 4.13
CA ASN A 89 -19.54 4.27 3.04
C ASN A 89 -18.85 3.99 1.68
N PRO A 90 -19.57 3.43 0.68
CA PRO A 90 -18.99 3.14 -0.63
C PRO A 90 -18.38 4.35 -1.34
N LEU A 91 -18.96 5.55 -1.16
CA LEU A 91 -18.43 6.80 -1.74
C LEU A 91 -17.15 7.24 -1.02
N TYR A 92 -17.08 7.08 0.31
CA TYR A 92 -15.85 7.32 1.08
C TYR A 92 -14.72 6.41 0.62
N ILE A 93 -15.02 5.11 0.50
CA ILE A 93 -14.07 4.09 0.05
C ILE A 93 -13.62 4.40 -1.38
N ALA A 94 -14.54 4.73 -2.28
CA ALA A 94 -14.22 5.07 -3.65
C ALA A 94 -13.28 6.29 -3.75
N TYR A 95 -13.58 7.36 -3.02
CA TYR A 95 -12.72 8.53 -2.92
C TYR A 95 -11.32 8.16 -2.41
N ARG A 96 -11.26 7.42 -1.29
CA ARG A 96 -9.99 6.99 -0.68
C ARG A 96 -9.16 6.15 -1.66
N LEU A 97 -9.79 5.20 -2.37
CA LEU A 97 -9.11 4.38 -3.37
C LEU A 97 -8.54 5.21 -4.53
N ILE A 98 -9.23 6.26 -4.97
CA ILE A 98 -8.71 7.15 -6.02
C ILE A 98 -7.50 7.92 -5.52
N VAL A 99 -7.60 8.53 -4.33
CA VAL A 99 -6.48 9.27 -3.71
C VAL A 99 -5.27 8.36 -3.51
N ASP A 100 -5.46 7.15 -3.00
CA ASP A 100 -4.37 6.21 -2.75
C ASP A 100 -3.69 5.77 -4.05
N ASN A 101 -4.46 5.54 -5.12
CA ASN A 101 -3.90 5.20 -6.44
C ASN A 101 -3.08 6.34 -7.05
N LYS A 102 -3.53 7.60 -6.90
CA LYS A 102 -2.76 8.77 -7.34
C LYS A 102 -1.44 8.88 -6.59
N LYS A 103 -1.48 8.82 -5.26
CA LYS A 103 -0.29 8.88 -4.40
C LYS A 103 0.70 7.75 -4.72
N LEU A 104 0.20 6.56 -4.99
CA LEU A 104 1.03 5.42 -5.39
C LEU A 104 1.75 5.70 -6.72
N ALA A 105 1.04 6.25 -7.70
CA ALA A 105 1.62 6.60 -8.99
C ALA A 105 2.68 7.71 -8.86
N GLU A 106 2.42 8.73 -8.04
CA GLU A 106 3.38 9.81 -7.75
C GLU A 106 4.66 9.27 -7.09
N LYS A 107 4.53 8.48 -6.01
CA LYS A 107 5.68 7.88 -5.31
C LYS A 107 6.49 6.96 -6.24
N PHE A 108 5.80 6.21 -7.10
CA PHE A 108 6.47 5.38 -8.12
C PHE A 108 7.29 6.24 -9.10
N MET A 109 6.71 7.33 -9.61
CA MET A 109 7.42 8.24 -10.53
C MET A 109 8.63 8.90 -9.86
N ASP A 110 8.49 9.35 -8.61
CA ASP A 110 9.57 9.99 -7.86
C ASP A 110 10.76 9.05 -7.63
N GLU A 111 10.50 7.77 -7.35
CA GLU A 111 11.55 6.77 -7.23
C GLU A 111 12.28 6.51 -8.56
N GLU A 112 11.54 6.38 -9.66
CA GLU A 112 12.14 6.17 -10.99
C GLU A 112 12.98 7.37 -11.44
N VAL A 113 12.49 8.59 -11.20
CA VAL A 113 13.26 9.83 -11.44
C VAL A 113 14.53 9.85 -10.58
N SER A 114 14.45 9.42 -9.33
CA SER A 114 15.60 9.37 -8.43
C SER A 114 16.66 8.38 -8.92
N LYS A 115 16.26 7.16 -9.30
CA LYS A 115 17.17 6.16 -9.89
C LYS A 115 17.89 6.72 -11.13
N LEU A 116 17.17 7.40 -12.02
CA LEU A 116 17.77 8.01 -13.21
C LEU A 116 18.78 9.12 -12.87
N LYS A 117 18.54 9.91 -11.80
CA LYS A 117 19.51 10.91 -11.33
C LYS A 117 20.79 10.26 -10.80
N TYR A 118 20.69 9.19 -10.02
CA TYR A 118 21.87 8.49 -9.49
C TYR A 118 22.71 7.83 -10.58
N VAL A 119 22.07 7.24 -11.60
CA VAL A 119 22.76 6.70 -12.77
C VAL A 119 23.49 7.81 -13.55
N LYS A 120 22.84 8.97 -13.75
CA LYS A 120 23.47 10.13 -14.42
C LYS A 120 24.63 10.74 -13.63
N LEU A 121 24.63 10.61 -12.30
CA LEU A 121 25.68 11.09 -11.41
C LEU A 121 26.81 10.05 -11.17
N GLY A 122 26.71 8.85 -11.75
CA GLY A 122 27.73 7.80 -11.63
C GLY A 122 27.84 7.16 -10.24
N LEU A 123 26.75 7.20 -9.46
CA LEU A 123 26.70 6.68 -8.09
C LEU A 123 26.15 5.24 -7.99
N ILE A 124 25.80 4.63 -9.13
CA ILE A 124 25.39 3.22 -9.29
C ILE A 124 26.01 2.68 -10.58
#